data_AF-A0AA41DNT3-F1
#
_entry.id   AF-A0AA41DNT3-F1
#
_cell.length_a   1.000
_cell.length_b   1.000
_cell.length_c   1.000
_cell.angle_alpha   90.00
_cell.angle_beta   90.00
_cell.angle_gamma   90.00
#
_symmetry.space_group_name_H-M   'P 1'
#
loop_
_entity.id
_entity.type
_entity.pdbx_description
1 polymer ?
#
loop_
_entity_poly.entity_id
_entity_poly.type
_entity_poly.pdbx_seq_one_letter_code
_entity_poly.pdbx_strand_id
1 'polypeptide(L)'
;MLITLPISELVPGMFVDNVTKQHESISSIKIKTSGLVRDKSIIKRLVTEGVLELLIDFTKSDVEIPAKYKPKNKAKVASSQEKPAKAAVAISVEQEFAKASVSYEQHNRKIQALYGDLTAGLALNINVLDEIAGEIVASVFRNPNAMTILTRLKDKHSYNWRHMINCAIFAAVFAKYLGYEEPTVQQLAMGALLHDLGQAKVPQGILSKQTKVTNNEFAAIKKHVVQSLGLVKGEKGITPLMLDMIVNHHERLDSSGYPRGLNAEKLSRPARIMAIVDVYDAITADRPHQVGDEPINALRYLLANKQLFDAELVQHFIKCLGVHPVGTIVKLTNERLALVLEGNNLNPIKPKVKLFYNAKHGHHVTPKDIDLSDLSQELKIIASVKPLDYQINLSRLLKEHLLL
;
A
#
# COMPACT_ATOMS: atom_id res chain seq x y z
N MET A 1 28.17 -2.27 4.69
CA MET A 1 27.73 -3.68 4.82
C MET A 1 28.25 -4.17 6.16
N LEU A 2 27.37 -4.67 7.03
CA LEU A 2 27.73 -5.17 8.35
C LEU A 2 28.06 -6.66 8.26
N ILE A 3 29.23 -7.07 8.78
CA ILE A 3 29.69 -8.46 8.74
C ILE A 3 30.27 -8.81 10.12
N THR A 4 29.79 -9.89 10.72
CA THR A 4 30.35 -10.43 11.95
C THR A 4 31.58 -11.27 11.64
N LEU A 5 32.70 -10.99 12.31
CA LEU A 5 33.94 -11.76 12.18
C LEU A 5 34.59 -12.02 13.56
N PRO A 6 35.32 -13.14 13.72
CA PRO A 6 36.06 -13.41 14.95
C PRO A 6 37.23 -12.43 15.11
N ILE A 7 37.60 -12.12 16.35
CA ILE A 7 38.67 -11.16 16.65
C ILE A 7 40.01 -11.52 15.99
N SER A 8 40.25 -12.80 15.74
CA SER A 8 41.43 -13.31 15.05
C SER A 8 41.58 -12.78 13.62
N GLU A 9 40.51 -12.24 13.04
CA GLU A 9 40.45 -11.71 11.69
C GLU A 9 40.38 -10.19 11.62
N LEU A 10 40.36 -9.53 12.78
CA LEU A 10 40.39 -8.08 12.87
C LEU A 10 41.78 -7.57 12.44
N VAL A 11 41.81 -6.58 11.56
CA VAL A 11 43.04 -5.91 11.10
C VAL A 11 42.90 -4.39 11.18
N PRO A 12 44.01 -3.63 11.25
CA PRO A 12 43.95 -2.18 11.14
C PRO A 12 43.26 -1.74 9.85
N GLY A 13 42.45 -0.69 9.93
CA GLY A 13 41.59 -0.19 8.86
C GLY A 13 40.15 -0.71 8.89
N MET A 14 39.81 -1.69 9.74
CA MET A 14 38.42 -2.11 9.96
C MET A 14 37.69 -1.18 10.95
N PHE A 15 36.43 -0.85 10.66
CA PHE A 15 35.55 -0.09 11.56
C PHE A 15 34.68 -1.05 12.36
N VAL A 16 34.94 -1.11 13.67
CA VAL A 16 34.13 -1.91 14.60
C VAL A 16 32.85 -1.13 14.90
N ASP A 17 31.70 -1.74 14.68
CA ASP A 17 30.40 -1.16 15.06
C ASP A 17 30.08 -1.50 16.53
N ASN A 18 30.14 -2.80 16.89
CA ASN A 18 30.00 -3.29 18.26
C ASN A 18 30.63 -4.67 18.48
N VAL A 19 30.82 -5.04 19.75
CA VAL A 19 31.22 -6.40 20.18
C VAL A 19 29.99 -7.31 20.22
N THR A 20 30.06 -8.47 19.57
CA THR A 20 28.96 -9.45 19.52
C THR A 20 29.16 -10.63 20.48
N LYS A 21 30.40 -10.96 20.84
CA LYS A 21 30.72 -12.04 21.79
C LYS A 21 32.01 -11.78 22.58
N GLN A 22 32.02 -12.13 23.88
CA GLN A 22 33.15 -11.94 24.82
C GLN A 22 33.15 -13.09 25.85
N HIS A 23 34.32 -13.42 26.44
CA HIS A 23 34.41 -14.41 27.53
C HIS A 23 33.67 -13.95 28.81
N GLU A 24 32.85 -14.83 29.38
CA GLU A 24 31.99 -14.56 30.56
C GLU A 24 32.77 -14.38 31.88
N SER A 25 34.05 -14.77 31.93
CA SER A 25 34.87 -14.74 33.15
C SER A 25 35.58 -13.40 33.42
N ILE A 26 35.36 -12.37 32.60
CA ILE A 26 35.93 -11.03 32.79
C ILE A 26 34.77 -10.06 33.03
N SER A 27 34.68 -9.56 34.26
CA SER A 27 33.60 -8.73 34.80
C SER A 27 33.15 -7.58 33.86
N SER A 28 31.84 -7.55 33.60
CA SER A 28 30.97 -6.41 33.28
C SER A 28 31.64 -5.09 32.88
N ILE A 29 32.13 -4.99 31.65
CA ILE A 29 32.36 -3.71 30.98
C ILE A 29 31.61 -3.76 29.65
N LYS A 30 30.50 -3.01 29.53
CA LYS A 30 29.83 -2.79 28.24
C LYS A 30 30.74 -1.92 27.37
N ILE A 31 31.58 -2.57 26.59
CA ILE A 31 32.43 -1.87 25.64
C ILE A 31 31.54 -1.34 24.51
N LYS A 32 31.17 -0.06 24.57
CA LYS A 32 30.66 0.71 23.41
C LYS A 32 31.84 1.20 22.56
N THR A 33 32.69 0.30 22.08
CA THR A 33 33.74 0.70 21.12
C THR A 33 33.16 0.59 19.73
N SER A 34 32.54 1.67 19.28
CA SER A 34 32.45 1.93 17.86
C SER A 34 33.65 2.78 17.45
N GLY A 35 34.31 2.41 16.36
CA GLY A 35 35.48 3.17 15.90
C GLY A 35 36.40 2.39 14.97
N LEU A 36 37.25 3.16 14.28
CA LEU A 36 38.24 2.63 13.36
C LEU A 36 39.44 2.05 14.12
N VAL A 37 39.82 0.82 13.80
CA VAL A 37 41.03 0.18 14.33
C VAL A 37 42.25 0.78 13.61
N ARG A 38 42.95 1.70 14.27
CA ARG A 38 44.07 2.43 13.65
C ARG A 38 45.37 1.63 13.60
N ASP A 39 45.59 0.76 14.58
CA ASP A 39 46.84 0.02 14.72
C ASP A 39 46.66 -1.27 15.53
N LYS A 40 47.72 -2.09 15.56
CA LYS A 40 47.71 -3.41 16.22
C LYS A 40 47.63 -3.36 17.75
N SER A 41 47.88 -2.22 18.39
CA SER A 41 47.76 -2.09 19.85
C SER A 41 46.31 -2.20 20.31
N ILE A 42 45.37 -1.65 19.52
CA ILE A 42 43.93 -1.74 19.77
C ILE A 42 43.45 -3.19 19.71
N ILE A 43 43.93 -3.95 18.73
CA ILE A 43 43.60 -5.37 18.57
C ILE A 43 44.09 -6.18 19.79
N LYS A 44 45.33 -5.96 20.22
CA LYS A 44 45.88 -6.60 21.43
C LYS A 44 45.07 -6.28 22.68
N ARG A 45 44.60 -5.04 22.82
CA ARG A 45 43.74 -4.62 23.93
C ARG A 45 42.42 -5.38 23.93
N LEU A 46 41.74 -5.43 22.78
CA LEU A 46 40.46 -6.15 22.65
C LEU A 46 40.60 -7.65 22.94
N VAL A 47 41.71 -8.28 22.52
CA VAL A 47 42.01 -9.68 22.86
C VAL A 47 42.24 -9.87 24.36
N THR A 48 42.99 -8.96 25.00
CA THR A 48 43.24 -9.00 26.46
C THR A 48 41.96 -8.78 27.25
N GLU A 49 41.04 -7.96 26.73
CA GLU A 49 39.71 -7.73 27.28
C GLU A 49 38.76 -8.91 27.04
N GLY A 50 39.18 -9.97 26.34
CA GLY A 50 38.43 -11.21 26.17
C GLY A 50 37.38 -11.19 25.05
N VAL A 51 37.47 -10.23 24.12
CA VAL A 51 36.57 -10.13 22.97
C VAL A 51 36.80 -11.33 22.02
N LEU A 52 35.71 -11.93 21.56
CA LEU A 52 35.72 -13.12 20.69
C LEU A 52 35.20 -12.82 19.28
N GLU A 53 34.11 -12.06 19.17
CA GLU A 53 33.47 -11.71 17.90
C GLU A 53 33.05 -10.24 17.87
N LEU A 54 33.17 -9.64 16.68
CA LEU A 54 32.92 -8.23 16.42
C LEU A 54 32.03 -8.08 15.18
N LEU A 55 31.12 -7.11 15.20
CA LEU A 55 30.41 -6.66 14.02
C LEU A 55 31.20 -5.53 13.36
N ILE A 56 31.58 -5.71 12.09
CA ILE A 56 32.38 -4.76 11.33
C ILE A 56 31.53 -4.09 10.27
N ASP A 57 31.58 -2.76 10.22
CA ASP A 57 30.97 -1.96 9.18
C ASP A 57 31.96 -1.71 8.03
N PHE A 58 31.91 -2.56 7.00
CA PHE A 58 32.76 -2.42 5.82
C PHE A 58 32.38 -1.25 4.92
N THR A 59 31.27 -0.54 5.18
CA THR A 59 31.00 0.75 4.51
C THR A 59 31.72 1.93 5.16
N LYS A 60 32.26 1.75 6.38
CA LYS A 60 33.07 2.75 7.10
C LYS A 60 34.52 2.32 7.32
N SER A 61 34.89 1.15 6.79
CA SER A 61 36.24 0.59 6.89
C SER A 61 37.10 1.02 5.71
N ASP A 62 38.40 1.21 5.94
CA ASP A 62 39.39 1.52 4.92
C ASP A 62 39.91 0.27 4.19
N VAL A 63 39.36 -0.90 4.51
CA VAL A 63 39.74 -2.20 3.94
C VAL A 63 38.56 -2.84 3.23
N GLU A 64 38.85 -3.55 2.14
CA GLU A 64 37.84 -4.31 1.43
C GLU A 64 37.34 -5.53 2.22
N ILE A 65 36.10 -5.95 1.96
CA ILE A 65 35.54 -7.18 2.51
C ILE A 65 36.41 -8.39 2.11
N PRO A 66 36.90 -9.20 3.04
CA PRO A 66 37.67 -10.41 2.70
C PRO A 66 36.87 -11.33 1.77
N ALA A 67 37.53 -11.97 0.81
CA ALA A 67 36.89 -12.77 -0.24
C ALA A 67 36.01 -13.93 0.27
N LYS A 68 36.22 -14.39 1.51
CA LYS A 68 35.38 -15.38 2.20
C LYS A 68 34.03 -14.83 2.70
N TYR A 69 33.95 -13.52 2.89
CA TYR A 69 32.74 -12.79 3.28
C TYR A 69 32.11 -12.03 2.11
N LYS A 70 32.82 -11.92 0.97
CA LYS A 70 32.25 -11.44 -0.29
C LYS A 70 31.29 -12.51 -0.85
N PRO A 71 30.04 -12.16 -1.19
CA PRO A 71 29.12 -13.11 -1.80
C PRO A 71 29.68 -13.61 -3.14
N LYS A 72 29.94 -14.91 -3.24
CA LYS A 72 30.50 -15.54 -4.44
C LYS A 72 29.41 -15.69 -5.50
N ASN A 73 29.39 -14.79 -6.48
CA ASN A 73 28.63 -14.98 -7.71
C ASN A 73 29.41 -15.91 -8.66
N LYS A 74 28.83 -17.07 -9.00
CA LYS A 74 29.21 -17.86 -10.18
C LYS A 74 27.96 -18.22 -10.97
N ALA A 75 27.96 -17.86 -12.25
CA ALA A 75 26.97 -18.27 -13.23
C ALA A 75 27.43 -19.54 -13.96
N LYS A 76 26.64 -20.63 -13.89
CA LYS A 76 26.13 -21.46 -15.02
C LYS A 76 25.45 -22.75 -14.52
N VAL A 77 24.12 -22.66 -14.45
CA VAL A 77 23.03 -23.60 -14.80
C VAL A 77 23.41 -25.03 -15.26
N ALA A 78 23.22 -26.04 -14.39
CA ALA A 78 22.22 -27.12 -14.51
C ALA A 78 22.36 -28.23 -13.41
N SER A 79 21.24 -28.49 -12.72
CA SER A 79 20.80 -29.68 -11.94
C SER A 79 21.65 -30.31 -10.81
N SER A 80 21.20 -30.16 -9.56
CA SER A 80 20.74 -31.27 -8.70
C SER A 80 20.01 -30.74 -7.47
N GLN A 81 18.86 -31.35 -7.19
CA GLN A 81 17.81 -30.93 -6.26
C GLN A 81 18.23 -31.11 -4.79
N GLU A 82 18.37 -30.01 -4.06
CA GLU A 82 17.89 -29.96 -2.67
C GLU A 82 16.58 -29.19 -2.70
N LYS A 83 15.50 -29.87 -2.27
CA LYS A 83 14.14 -29.32 -2.32
C LYS A 83 14.14 -27.95 -1.64
N PRO A 84 13.82 -26.87 -2.37
CA PRO A 84 13.54 -25.61 -1.72
C PRO A 84 12.35 -25.85 -0.81
N ALA A 85 12.42 -25.38 0.43
CA ALA A 85 11.19 -25.01 1.11
C ALA A 85 10.44 -24.13 0.11
N LYS A 86 9.33 -24.64 -0.44
CA LYS A 86 8.62 -24.03 -1.57
C LYS A 86 8.37 -22.57 -1.20
N ALA A 87 9.18 -21.64 -1.74
CA ALA A 87 8.74 -20.28 -1.89
C ALA A 87 7.46 -20.43 -2.72
N ALA A 88 6.31 -20.17 -2.09
CA ALA A 88 5.03 -20.29 -2.75
C ALA A 88 5.16 -19.53 -4.07
N VAL A 89 4.87 -20.20 -5.18
CA VAL A 89 4.88 -19.56 -6.51
C VAL A 89 3.96 -18.35 -6.38
N ALA A 90 4.53 -17.15 -6.46
CA ALA A 90 3.76 -15.92 -6.36
C ALA A 90 2.73 -15.94 -7.50
N ILE A 91 1.45 -15.85 -7.14
CA ILE A 91 0.36 -15.90 -8.11
C ILE A 91 0.49 -14.65 -9.00
N SER A 92 0.48 -14.87 -10.33
CA SER A 92 0.57 -13.75 -11.29
C SER A 92 -0.62 -12.80 -11.14
N VAL A 93 -0.46 -11.55 -11.60
CA VAL A 93 -1.53 -10.55 -11.54
C VAL A 93 -2.76 -11.07 -12.30
N GLU A 94 -2.57 -11.65 -13.48
CA GLU A 94 -3.62 -12.21 -14.33
C GLU A 94 -4.40 -13.33 -13.63
N GLN A 95 -3.68 -14.28 -13.00
CA GLN A 95 -4.31 -15.40 -12.28
C GLN A 95 -5.12 -14.94 -11.07
N GLU A 96 -4.58 -14.02 -10.26
CA GLU A 96 -5.33 -13.50 -9.12
C GLU A 96 -6.46 -12.55 -9.56
N PHE A 97 -6.25 -11.77 -10.63
CA PHE A 97 -7.24 -10.80 -11.13
C PHE A 97 -8.55 -11.46 -11.54
N ALA A 98 -8.52 -12.64 -12.17
CA ALA A 98 -9.72 -13.39 -12.50
C ALA A 98 -10.55 -13.75 -11.26
N LYS A 99 -9.90 -14.28 -10.21
CA LYS A 99 -10.55 -14.62 -8.95
C LYS A 99 -11.04 -13.36 -8.21
N ALA A 100 -10.17 -12.36 -8.09
CA ALA A 100 -10.45 -11.10 -7.42
C ALA A 100 -11.63 -10.36 -8.07
N SER A 101 -11.74 -10.39 -9.41
CA SER A 101 -12.85 -9.77 -10.14
C SER A 101 -14.21 -10.35 -9.74
N VAL A 102 -14.29 -11.69 -9.60
CA VAL A 102 -15.52 -12.37 -9.18
C VAL A 102 -15.85 -12.03 -7.73
N SER A 103 -14.87 -12.14 -6.83
CA SER A 103 -15.05 -11.78 -5.41
C SER A 103 -15.46 -10.32 -5.24
N TYR A 104 -14.85 -9.38 -5.95
CA TYR A 104 -15.16 -7.95 -5.86
C TYR A 104 -16.61 -7.63 -6.25
N GLU A 105 -17.13 -8.25 -7.33
CA GLU A 105 -18.54 -8.09 -7.71
C GLU A 105 -19.48 -8.75 -6.70
N GLN A 106 -19.10 -9.88 -6.09
CA GLN A 106 -19.85 -10.50 -4.99
C GLN A 106 -19.86 -9.62 -3.73
N HIS A 107 -18.71 -9.02 -3.37
CA HIS A 107 -18.60 -8.08 -2.27
C HIS A 107 -19.52 -6.89 -2.47
N ASN A 108 -19.55 -6.29 -3.66
CA ASN A 108 -20.47 -5.20 -3.98
C ASN A 108 -21.93 -5.58 -3.73
N ARG A 109 -22.37 -6.76 -4.18
CA ARG A 109 -23.74 -7.24 -3.94
C ARG A 109 -24.03 -7.47 -2.47
N LYS A 110 -23.09 -8.06 -1.73
CA LYS A 110 -23.21 -8.32 -0.28
C LYS A 110 -23.31 -6.99 0.51
N ILE A 111 -22.46 -6.01 0.21
CA ILE A 111 -22.52 -4.67 0.84
C ILE A 111 -23.81 -3.94 0.47
N GLN A 112 -24.25 -4.02 -0.79
CA GLN A 112 -25.51 -3.41 -1.22
C GLN A 112 -26.71 -3.99 -0.47
N ALA A 113 -26.77 -5.33 -0.32
CA ALA A 113 -27.82 -5.99 0.45
C ALA A 113 -27.77 -5.59 1.94
N LEU A 114 -26.58 -5.61 2.54
CA LEU A 114 -26.37 -5.17 3.92
C LEU A 114 -26.84 -3.73 4.14
N TYR A 115 -26.56 -2.83 3.19
CA TYR A 115 -27.05 -1.45 3.25
C TYR A 115 -28.57 -1.38 3.17
N GLY A 116 -29.18 -2.18 2.31
CA GLY A 116 -30.64 -2.33 2.24
C GLY A 116 -31.23 -2.72 3.60
N ASP A 117 -30.65 -3.73 4.25
CA ASP A 117 -31.07 -4.19 5.57
C ASP A 117 -30.96 -3.08 6.62
N LEU A 118 -29.84 -2.35 6.64
CA LEU A 118 -29.62 -1.23 7.56
C LEU A 118 -30.59 -0.08 7.32
N THR A 119 -30.93 0.22 6.07
CA THR A 119 -31.94 1.25 5.73
C THR A 119 -33.34 0.82 6.15
N ALA A 120 -33.65 -0.48 6.09
CA ALA A 120 -34.91 -1.07 6.57
C ALA A 120 -34.99 -1.18 8.11
N GLY A 121 -33.90 -0.88 8.82
CA GLY A 121 -33.85 -0.92 10.29
C GLY A 121 -33.50 -2.28 10.87
N LEU A 122 -33.02 -3.21 10.05
CA LEU A 122 -32.51 -4.51 10.53
C LEU A 122 -31.16 -4.35 11.23
N ALA A 123 -30.79 -5.35 12.02
CA ALA A 123 -29.52 -5.39 12.72
C ALA A 123 -28.33 -5.58 11.76
N LEU A 124 -27.16 -5.05 12.12
CA LEU A 124 -25.93 -5.22 11.35
C LEU A 124 -25.49 -6.68 11.39
N ASN A 125 -25.32 -7.30 10.21
CA ASN A 125 -24.66 -8.61 10.13
C ASN A 125 -23.15 -8.44 9.97
N ILE A 126 -22.44 -8.40 11.10
CA ILE A 126 -20.99 -8.17 11.12
C ILE A 126 -20.18 -9.27 10.42
N ASN A 127 -20.68 -10.51 10.40
CA ASN A 127 -19.99 -11.64 9.79
C ASN A 127 -19.84 -11.47 8.28
N VAL A 128 -20.80 -10.81 7.61
CA VAL A 128 -20.70 -10.51 6.18
C VAL A 128 -19.51 -9.60 5.90
N LEU A 129 -19.29 -8.60 6.76
CA LEU A 129 -18.16 -7.68 6.63
C LEU A 129 -16.83 -8.34 6.96
N ASP A 130 -16.80 -9.21 7.97
CA ASP A 130 -15.59 -9.97 8.32
C ASP A 130 -15.18 -10.93 7.20
N GLU A 131 -16.13 -11.63 6.57
CA GLU A 131 -15.89 -12.48 5.40
C GLU A 131 -15.30 -11.67 4.24
N ILE A 132 -15.91 -10.51 3.92
CA ILE A 132 -15.41 -9.61 2.88
C ILE A 132 -13.99 -9.13 3.20
N ALA A 133 -13.73 -8.70 4.44
CA ALA A 133 -12.42 -8.26 4.88
C ALA A 133 -11.38 -9.38 4.72
N GLY A 134 -11.71 -10.58 5.19
CA GLY A 134 -10.85 -11.77 5.06
C GLY A 134 -10.54 -12.12 3.61
N GLU A 135 -11.52 -12.08 2.71
CA GLU A 135 -11.32 -12.34 1.29
C GLU A 135 -10.44 -11.29 0.60
N ILE A 136 -10.66 -10.00 0.91
CA ILE A 136 -9.83 -8.89 0.42
C ILE A 136 -8.39 -9.09 0.89
N VAL A 137 -8.18 -9.30 2.19
CA VAL A 137 -6.85 -9.47 2.79
C VAL A 137 -6.16 -10.67 2.17
N ALA A 138 -6.82 -11.83 2.10
CA ALA A 138 -6.26 -13.02 1.49
C ALA A 138 -5.86 -12.79 0.02
N SER A 139 -6.64 -12.03 -0.75
CA SER A 139 -6.30 -11.65 -2.13
C SER A 139 -5.08 -10.71 -2.18
N VAL A 140 -5.04 -9.69 -1.33
CA VAL A 140 -3.91 -8.75 -1.22
C VAL A 140 -2.61 -9.45 -0.81
N PHE A 141 -2.68 -10.45 0.06
CA PHE A 141 -1.52 -11.26 0.43
C PHE A 141 -1.04 -12.13 -0.73
N ARG A 142 -1.95 -12.72 -1.52
CA ARG A 142 -1.61 -13.45 -2.76
C ARG A 142 -0.99 -12.55 -3.83
N ASN A 143 -1.65 -11.43 -4.15
CA ASN A 143 -1.16 -10.42 -5.06
C ASN A 143 -1.86 -9.06 -4.84
N PRO A 144 -1.18 -8.03 -4.32
CA PRO A 144 -1.81 -6.73 -4.02
C PRO A 144 -2.31 -6.01 -5.28
N ASN A 145 -1.63 -6.18 -6.42
CA ASN A 145 -1.95 -5.45 -7.65
C ASN A 145 -3.31 -5.85 -8.21
N ALA A 146 -3.71 -7.12 -8.06
CA ALA A 146 -4.98 -7.62 -8.60
C ALA A 146 -6.19 -6.85 -8.05
N MET A 147 -6.28 -6.68 -6.73
CA MET A 147 -7.34 -5.91 -6.09
C MET A 147 -7.18 -4.40 -6.34
N THR A 148 -5.95 -3.86 -6.36
CA THR A 148 -5.72 -2.44 -6.68
C THR A 148 -6.16 -2.07 -8.10
N ILE A 149 -6.06 -2.97 -9.08
CA ILE A 149 -6.57 -2.72 -10.43
C ILE A 149 -8.10 -2.61 -10.42
N LEU A 150 -8.79 -3.40 -9.59
CA LEU A 150 -10.25 -3.41 -9.53
C LEU A 150 -10.84 -2.11 -8.97
N THR A 151 -10.11 -1.40 -8.09
CA THR A 151 -10.55 -0.09 -7.59
C THR A 151 -10.59 0.98 -8.71
N ARG A 152 -9.98 0.72 -9.87
CA ARG A 152 -10.07 1.57 -11.06
C ARG A 152 -11.38 1.41 -11.83
N LEU A 153 -12.17 0.37 -11.53
CA LEU A 153 -13.46 0.15 -12.18
C LEU A 153 -14.50 1.12 -11.62
N LYS A 154 -14.81 2.12 -12.43
CA LYS A 154 -15.76 3.20 -12.10
C LYS A 154 -17.20 2.77 -12.37
N ASP A 155 -18.07 2.97 -11.39
CA ASP A 155 -19.53 2.85 -11.52
C ASP A 155 -20.20 3.89 -10.61
N LYS A 156 -20.81 4.91 -11.23
CA LYS A 156 -21.48 6.01 -10.54
C LYS A 156 -22.72 5.56 -9.76
N HIS A 157 -23.37 4.47 -10.16
CA HIS A 157 -24.62 4.02 -9.55
C HIS A 157 -24.38 3.25 -8.23
N SER A 158 -23.15 2.75 -8.05
CA SER A 158 -22.75 1.93 -6.90
C SER A 158 -21.67 2.60 -6.04
N TYR A 159 -21.50 3.92 -6.14
CA TYR A 159 -20.36 4.64 -5.53
C TYR A 159 -20.20 4.33 -4.03
N ASN A 160 -21.26 4.45 -3.23
CA ASN A 160 -21.16 4.27 -1.77
C ASN A 160 -20.63 2.88 -1.38
N TRP A 161 -21.07 1.83 -2.08
CA TRP A 161 -20.68 0.44 -1.79
C TRP A 161 -19.24 0.19 -2.22
N ARG A 162 -18.90 0.67 -3.42
CA ARG A 162 -17.55 0.56 -3.99
C ARG A 162 -16.53 1.32 -3.18
N HIS A 163 -16.90 2.49 -2.66
CA HIS A 163 -16.03 3.32 -1.80
C HIS A 163 -15.57 2.54 -0.57
N MET A 164 -16.49 1.89 0.16
CA MET A 164 -16.13 1.09 1.34
C MET A 164 -15.19 -0.07 0.99
N ILE A 165 -15.47 -0.78 -0.11
CA ILE A 165 -14.63 -1.91 -0.56
C ILE A 165 -13.26 -1.42 -1.04
N ASN A 166 -13.21 -0.34 -1.81
CA ASN A 166 -11.96 0.26 -2.29
C ASN A 166 -11.10 0.74 -1.13
N CYS A 167 -11.70 1.44 -0.15
CA CYS A 167 -11.01 1.85 1.06
C CYS A 167 -10.44 0.65 1.82
N ALA A 168 -11.19 -0.46 1.93
CA ALA A 168 -10.68 -1.69 2.54
C ALA A 168 -9.51 -2.30 1.76
N ILE A 169 -9.57 -2.31 0.43
CA ILE A 169 -8.47 -2.75 -0.44
C ILE A 169 -7.23 -1.87 -0.23
N PHE A 170 -7.38 -0.54 -0.30
CA PHE A 170 -6.25 0.39 -0.13
C PHE A 170 -5.66 0.32 1.28
N ALA A 171 -6.49 0.23 2.32
CA ALA A 171 -6.04 0.04 3.69
C ALA A 171 -5.26 -1.28 3.84
N ALA A 172 -5.76 -2.37 3.25
CA ALA A 172 -5.08 -3.67 3.30
C ALA A 172 -3.74 -3.66 2.56
N VAL A 173 -3.71 -3.14 1.34
CA VAL A 173 -2.49 -3.02 0.51
C VAL A 173 -1.46 -2.15 1.22
N PHE A 174 -1.89 -1.01 1.75
CA PHE A 174 -0.98 -0.09 2.43
C PHE A 174 -0.47 -0.65 3.76
N ALA A 175 -1.34 -1.28 4.55
CA ALA A 175 -0.93 -1.91 5.80
C ALA A 175 0.08 -3.05 5.57
N LYS A 176 -0.16 -3.89 4.56
CA LYS A 176 0.82 -4.92 4.15
C LYS A 176 2.16 -4.28 3.74
N TYR A 177 2.13 -3.19 2.97
CA TYR A 177 3.34 -2.46 2.59
C TYR A 177 4.10 -1.89 3.78
N LEU A 178 3.38 -1.40 4.81
CA LEU A 178 3.97 -0.92 6.06
C LEU A 178 4.51 -2.05 6.96
N GLY A 179 4.34 -3.31 6.58
CA GLY A 179 4.84 -4.47 7.34
C GLY A 179 3.93 -4.92 8.48
N TYR A 180 2.63 -4.56 8.46
CA TYR A 180 1.68 -5.11 9.42
C TYR A 180 1.41 -6.60 9.13
N GLU A 181 1.31 -7.38 10.20
CA GLU A 181 0.93 -8.79 10.13
C GLU A 181 -0.53 -8.96 9.68
N GLU A 182 -0.81 -10.07 9.00
CA GLU A 182 -2.12 -10.37 8.39
C GLU A 182 -3.32 -10.12 9.32
N PRO A 183 -3.31 -10.51 10.62
CA PRO A 183 -4.42 -10.22 11.53
C PRO A 183 -4.66 -8.71 11.75
N THR A 184 -3.60 -7.90 11.79
CA THR A 184 -3.73 -6.44 11.91
C THR A 184 -4.20 -5.82 10.59
N VAL A 185 -3.74 -6.35 9.45
CA VAL A 185 -4.24 -5.94 8.13
C VAL A 185 -5.75 -6.22 8.02
N GLN A 186 -6.23 -7.36 8.52
CA GLN A 186 -7.67 -7.66 8.56
C GLN A 186 -8.45 -6.68 9.46
N GLN A 187 -7.92 -6.28 10.61
CA GLN A 187 -8.57 -5.26 11.43
C GLN A 187 -8.65 -3.89 10.74
N LEU A 188 -7.61 -3.50 10.01
CA LEU A 188 -7.59 -2.25 9.24
C LEU A 188 -8.58 -2.32 8.06
N ALA A 189 -8.61 -3.43 7.32
CA ALA A 189 -9.59 -3.64 6.25
C ALA A 189 -11.03 -3.61 6.79
N MET A 190 -11.27 -4.23 7.95
CA MET A 190 -12.57 -4.20 8.62
C MET A 190 -12.93 -2.78 9.07
N GLY A 191 -12.01 -2.04 9.70
CA GLY A 191 -12.25 -0.63 10.06
C GLY A 191 -12.61 0.24 8.85
N ALA A 192 -11.97 -0.01 7.71
CA ALA A 192 -12.27 0.63 6.44
C ALA A 192 -13.61 0.17 5.82
N LEU A 193 -14.07 -1.06 6.02
CA LEU A 193 -15.44 -1.43 5.64
C LEU A 193 -16.49 -0.78 6.55
N LEU A 194 -16.16 -0.50 7.81
CA LEU A 194 -17.12 0.00 8.80
C LEU A 194 -17.27 1.53 8.82
N HIS A 195 -16.26 2.28 8.37
CA HIS A 195 -16.17 3.73 8.59
C HIS A 195 -17.41 4.51 8.14
N ASP A 196 -17.99 4.12 7.00
CA ASP A 196 -19.08 4.82 6.33
C ASP A 196 -20.44 4.12 6.42
N LEU A 197 -20.61 3.07 7.24
CA LEU A 197 -21.90 2.36 7.39
C LEU A 197 -23.06 3.27 7.78
N GLY A 198 -22.77 4.33 8.55
CA GLY A 198 -23.73 5.31 8.99
C GLY A 198 -24.38 6.11 7.86
N GLN A 199 -23.80 6.12 6.64
CA GLN A 199 -24.47 6.78 5.52
C GLN A 199 -25.80 6.07 5.16
N ALA A 200 -26.01 4.82 5.60
CA ALA A 200 -27.32 4.13 5.52
C ALA A 200 -28.44 4.88 6.25
N LYS A 201 -28.09 5.77 7.18
CA LYS A 201 -29.02 6.60 7.94
C LYS A 201 -29.11 8.04 7.42
N VAL A 202 -28.40 8.37 6.33
CA VAL A 202 -28.49 9.67 5.66
C VAL A 202 -29.56 9.58 4.57
N PRO A 203 -30.47 10.58 4.45
CA PRO A 203 -31.50 10.56 3.42
C PRO A 203 -30.95 10.37 2.01
N GLN A 204 -31.50 9.42 1.25
CA GLN A 204 -31.00 9.06 -0.08
C GLN A 204 -30.99 10.23 -1.05
N GLY A 205 -31.96 11.15 -0.96
CA GLY A 205 -32.00 12.36 -1.80
C GLY A 205 -30.83 13.32 -1.58
N ILE A 206 -30.14 13.23 -0.44
CA ILE A 206 -28.91 13.98 -0.17
C ILE A 206 -27.71 13.25 -0.82
N LEU A 207 -27.62 11.93 -0.64
CA LEU A 207 -26.50 11.12 -1.16
C LEU A 207 -26.48 11.02 -2.68
N SER A 208 -27.66 10.94 -3.32
CA SER A 208 -27.79 10.80 -4.79
C SER A 208 -27.82 12.13 -5.55
N LYS A 209 -27.64 13.26 -4.84
CA LYS A 209 -27.77 14.60 -5.39
C LYS A 209 -26.74 14.86 -6.50
N GLN A 210 -27.23 15.33 -7.65
CA GLN A 210 -26.43 15.68 -8.83
C GLN A 210 -25.83 17.09 -8.76
N THR A 211 -26.21 17.88 -7.76
CA THR A 211 -25.69 19.22 -7.49
C THR A 211 -24.92 19.24 -6.19
N LYS A 212 -24.18 20.33 -5.94
CA LYS A 212 -23.46 20.51 -4.67
C LYS A 212 -24.42 20.45 -3.49
N VAL A 213 -24.01 19.75 -2.43
CA VAL A 213 -24.74 19.73 -1.16
C VAL A 213 -24.63 21.09 -0.48
N THR A 214 -25.71 21.50 0.16
CA THR A 214 -25.78 22.70 1.01
C THR A 214 -25.08 22.45 2.34
N ASN A 215 -24.79 23.51 3.10
CA ASN A 215 -24.17 23.39 4.42
C ASN A 215 -25.02 22.55 5.40
N ASN A 216 -26.35 22.66 5.33
CA ASN A 216 -27.27 21.89 6.17
C ASN A 216 -27.28 20.40 5.79
N GLU A 217 -27.29 20.10 4.50
CA GLU A 217 -27.17 18.72 4.00
C GLU A 217 -25.82 18.13 4.37
N PHE A 218 -24.74 18.90 4.26
CA PHE A 218 -23.41 18.46 4.67
C PHE A 218 -23.33 18.21 6.19
N ALA A 219 -23.96 19.04 7.01
CA ALA A 219 -24.07 18.80 8.45
C ALA A 219 -24.84 17.51 8.78
N ALA A 220 -25.83 17.13 7.95
CA ALA A 220 -26.51 15.84 8.06
C ALA A 220 -25.58 14.68 7.64
N ILE A 221 -24.84 14.83 6.54
CA ILE A 221 -23.85 13.83 6.10
C ILE A 221 -22.81 13.57 7.19
N LYS A 222 -22.27 14.61 7.86
CA LYS A 222 -21.28 14.44 8.94
C LYS A 222 -21.73 13.52 10.08
N LYS A 223 -23.04 13.36 10.28
CA LYS A 223 -23.59 12.47 11.32
C LYS A 223 -23.34 10.99 11.02
N HIS A 224 -22.98 10.62 9.78
CA HIS A 224 -22.66 9.24 9.43
C HIS A 224 -21.58 8.66 10.37
N VAL A 225 -20.60 9.46 10.81
CA VAL A 225 -19.55 8.97 11.72
C VAL A 225 -20.14 8.42 13.02
N VAL A 226 -21.02 9.21 13.66
CA VAL A 226 -21.67 8.81 14.92
C VAL A 226 -22.68 7.69 14.68
N GLN A 227 -23.33 7.68 13.52
CA GLN A 227 -24.26 6.63 13.13
C GLN A 227 -23.53 5.29 12.87
N SER A 228 -22.38 5.29 12.18
CA SER A 228 -21.50 4.14 12.00
C SER A 228 -21.09 3.59 13.36
N LEU A 229 -20.64 4.47 14.28
CA LEU A 229 -20.30 4.07 15.64
C LEU A 229 -21.50 3.42 16.36
N GLY A 230 -22.69 4.00 16.24
CA GLY A 230 -23.91 3.45 16.84
C GLY A 230 -24.31 2.09 16.28
N LEU A 231 -24.07 1.83 14.99
CA LEU A 231 -24.37 0.56 14.33
C LEU A 231 -23.44 -0.57 14.74
N VAL A 232 -22.18 -0.27 15.06
CA VAL A 232 -21.17 -1.29 15.40
C VAL A 232 -20.98 -1.48 16.90
N LYS A 233 -21.41 -0.52 17.73
CA LYS A 233 -21.15 -0.56 19.17
C LYS A 233 -21.92 -1.71 19.82
N GLY A 234 -21.17 -2.63 20.42
CA GLY A 234 -21.72 -3.81 21.09
C GLY A 234 -21.71 -5.08 20.22
N GLU A 235 -21.38 -4.97 18.93
CA GLU A 235 -21.15 -6.13 18.07
C GLU A 235 -19.90 -6.88 18.50
N LYS A 236 -19.96 -8.22 18.45
CA LYS A 236 -18.82 -9.07 18.76
C LYS A 236 -17.75 -8.91 17.68
N GLY A 237 -16.47 -8.91 18.10
CA GLY A 237 -15.33 -8.82 17.18
C GLY A 237 -14.90 -7.40 16.80
N ILE A 238 -15.66 -6.36 17.19
CA ILE A 238 -15.27 -4.97 16.98
C ILE A 238 -14.12 -4.59 17.93
N THR A 239 -12.99 -4.17 17.37
CA THR A 239 -11.79 -3.81 18.15
C THR A 239 -11.67 -2.30 18.34
N PRO A 240 -10.91 -1.84 19.35
CA PRO A 240 -10.62 -0.42 19.53
C PRO A 240 -9.98 0.25 18.31
N LEU A 241 -9.18 -0.49 17.54
CA LEU A 241 -8.58 -0.02 16.29
C LEU A 241 -9.65 0.30 15.24
N MET A 242 -10.62 -0.60 15.05
CA MET A 242 -11.73 -0.39 14.12
C MET A 242 -12.58 0.82 14.53
N LEU A 243 -12.92 0.91 15.82
CA LEU A 243 -13.68 2.05 16.36
C LEU A 243 -12.95 3.38 16.16
N ASP A 244 -11.64 3.38 16.36
CA ASP A 244 -10.81 4.57 16.17
C ASP A 244 -10.79 5.05 14.72
N MET A 245 -10.67 4.13 13.75
CA MET A 245 -10.79 4.47 12.33
C MET A 245 -12.18 5.05 11.99
N ILE A 246 -13.25 4.43 12.49
CA ILE A 246 -14.61 4.90 12.26
C ILE A 246 -14.79 6.31 12.79
N VAL A 247 -14.37 6.60 14.02
CA VAL A 247 -14.64 7.90 14.64
C VAL A 247 -13.74 9.02 14.11
N ASN A 248 -12.56 8.69 13.57
CA ASN A 248 -11.52 9.68 13.26
C ASN A 248 -11.13 9.81 11.79
N HIS A 249 -11.71 9.05 10.85
CA HIS A 249 -11.29 9.12 9.44
C HIS A 249 -11.49 10.51 8.79
N HIS A 250 -12.42 11.33 9.30
CA HIS A 250 -12.62 12.72 8.86
C HIS A 250 -11.86 13.77 9.70
N GLU A 251 -11.10 13.35 10.72
CA GLU A 251 -10.23 14.25 11.46
C GLU A 251 -9.00 14.62 10.63
N ARG A 252 -8.41 15.79 10.90
CA ARG A 252 -7.24 16.33 10.19
C ARG A 252 -6.21 16.79 11.20
N LEU A 253 -4.92 16.75 10.84
CA LEU A 253 -3.84 17.07 11.77
C LEU A 253 -3.88 18.51 12.31
N ASP A 254 -4.46 19.44 11.54
CA ASP A 254 -4.66 20.85 11.91
C ASP A 254 -5.98 21.12 12.67
N SER A 255 -6.70 20.07 13.09
CA SER A 255 -7.99 20.17 13.79
C SER A 255 -9.14 20.76 12.97
N SER A 256 -8.98 20.95 11.65
CA SER A 256 -10.07 21.37 10.76
C SER A 256 -11.12 20.28 10.48
N GLY A 257 -10.80 19.04 10.86
CA GLY A 257 -11.63 17.86 10.64
C GLY A 257 -12.84 17.76 11.57
N TYR A 258 -13.53 16.63 11.49
CA TYR A 258 -14.74 16.34 12.26
C TYR A 258 -14.79 14.86 12.63
N PRO A 259 -15.60 14.43 13.63
CA PRO A 259 -16.61 15.20 14.37
C PRO A 259 -16.11 16.00 15.58
N ARG A 260 -14.88 15.78 16.05
CA ARG A 260 -14.36 16.32 17.32
C ARG A 260 -13.31 17.42 17.14
N GLY A 261 -12.71 17.56 15.96
CA GLY A 261 -11.68 18.57 15.71
C GLY A 261 -10.42 18.26 16.51
N LEU A 262 -9.95 17.01 16.45
CA LEU A 262 -8.79 16.56 17.21
C LEU A 262 -7.50 17.17 16.66
N ASN A 263 -6.51 17.36 17.53
CA ASN A 263 -5.16 17.71 17.10
C ASN A 263 -4.37 16.45 16.70
N ALA A 264 -3.27 16.67 15.99
CA ALA A 264 -2.41 15.60 15.49
C ALA A 264 -2.04 14.57 16.56
N GLU A 265 -1.68 14.99 17.77
CA GLU A 265 -1.19 14.11 18.85
C GLU A 265 -2.25 13.11 19.34
N LYS A 266 -3.54 13.42 19.17
CA LYS A 266 -4.65 12.55 19.56
C LYS A 266 -5.08 11.59 18.44
N LEU A 267 -4.58 11.78 17.22
CA LEU A 267 -4.92 10.92 16.08
C LEU A 267 -3.96 9.75 15.99
N SER A 268 -4.50 8.54 16.14
CA SER A 268 -3.74 7.31 16.02
C SER A 268 -3.20 7.10 14.60
N ARG A 269 -2.20 6.22 14.45
CA ARG A 269 -1.68 5.84 13.14
C ARG A 269 -2.76 5.18 12.25
N PRO A 270 -3.60 4.23 12.73
CA PRO A 270 -4.77 3.73 11.97
C PRO A 270 -5.74 4.80 11.48
N ALA A 271 -6.10 5.78 12.31
CA ALA A 271 -6.97 6.88 11.91
C ALA A 271 -6.35 7.74 10.80
N ARG A 272 -5.05 8.06 10.92
CA ARG A 272 -4.30 8.79 9.89
C ARG A 272 -4.21 8.01 8.58
N ILE A 273 -4.01 6.68 8.64
CA ILE A 273 -4.06 5.80 7.47
C ILE A 273 -5.43 5.89 6.80
N MET A 274 -6.51 5.77 7.57
CA MET A 274 -7.86 5.82 7.03
C MET A 274 -8.17 7.17 6.38
N ALA A 275 -7.77 8.29 6.99
CA ALA A 275 -7.97 9.62 6.43
C ALA A 275 -7.27 9.82 5.07
N ILE A 276 -6.09 9.22 4.88
CA ILE A 276 -5.37 9.25 3.60
C ILE A 276 -6.10 8.40 2.56
N VAL A 277 -6.49 7.19 2.94
CA VAL A 277 -7.17 6.22 2.06
C VAL A 277 -8.53 6.74 1.59
N ASP A 278 -9.35 7.24 2.52
CA ASP A 278 -10.67 7.82 2.26
C ASP A 278 -10.59 8.97 1.23
N VAL A 279 -9.70 9.94 1.48
CA VAL A 279 -9.53 11.09 0.58
C VAL A 279 -9.00 10.68 -0.78
N TYR A 280 -8.07 9.73 -0.83
CA TYR A 280 -7.54 9.23 -2.09
C TYR A 280 -8.64 8.58 -2.96
N ASP A 281 -9.44 7.68 -2.37
CA ASP A 281 -10.53 7.04 -3.12
C ASP A 281 -11.60 8.08 -3.53
N ALA A 282 -12.02 8.96 -2.62
CA ALA A 282 -13.01 9.99 -2.92
C ALA A 282 -12.62 10.96 -4.05
N ILE A 283 -11.32 11.25 -4.23
CA ILE A 283 -10.82 12.06 -5.35
C ILE A 283 -10.82 11.27 -6.66
N THR A 284 -10.48 9.98 -6.63
CA THR A 284 -10.27 9.16 -7.83
C THR A 284 -11.53 8.45 -8.33
N ALA A 285 -12.51 8.25 -7.46
CA ALA A 285 -13.77 7.60 -7.75
C ALA A 285 -14.79 8.55 -8.41
N ASP A 286 -15.65 7.98 -9.26
CA ASP A 286 -16.74 8.72 -9.88
C ASP A 286 -17.91 8.84 -8.90
N ARG A 287 -18.32 10.08 -8.61
CA ARG A 287 -19.46 10.42 -7.76
C ARG A 287 -20.63 10.92 -8.63
N PRO A 288 -21.88 10.93 -8.10
CA PRO A 288 -23.05 11.40 -8.86
C PRO A 288 -22.81 12.72 -9.60
N HIS A 289 -22.28 13.72 -8.90
CA HIS A 289 -22.07 15.08 -9.41
C HIS A 289 -20.63 15.37 -9.89
N GLN A 290 -19.71 14.39 -9.85
CA GLN A 290 -18.29 14.65 -10.14
C GLN A 290 -17.61 13.42 -10.75
N VAL A 291 -16.95 13.59 -11.89
CA VAL A 291 -16.05 12.57 -12.45
C VAL A 291 -14.77 12.55 -11.62
N GLY A 292 -14.35 11.35 -11.20
CA GLY A 292 -13.13 11.15 -10.43
C GLY A 292 -11.89 11.53 -11.22
N ASP A 293 -10.90 12.07 -10.54
CA ASP A 293 -9.66 12.53 -11.15
C ASP A 293 -8.63 11.39 -11.30
N GLU A 294 -7.53 11.66 -12.00
CA GLU A 294 -6.45 10.68 -12.13
C GLU A 294 -5.72 10.48 -10.79
N PRO A 295 -5.29 9.23 -10.47
CA PRO A 295 -4.58 8.93 -9.23
C PRO A 295 -3.42 9.86 -8.89
N ILE A 296 -2.65 10.28 -9.89
CA ILE A 296 -1.52 11.18 -9.71
C ILE A 296 -1.94 12.54 -9.11
N ASN A 297 -3.15 13.02 -9.43
CA ASN A 297 -3.67 14.28 -8.89
C ASN A 297 -4.10 14.12 -7.42
N ALA A 298 -4.69 12.97 -7.06
CA ALA A 298 -5.00 12.65 -5.66
C ALA A 298 -3.73 12.56 -4.81
N LEU A 299 -2.68 11.89 -5.32
CA LEU A 299 -1.38 11.82 -4.64
C LEU A 299 -0.74 13.21 -4.48
N ARG A 300 -0.82 14.06 -5.52
CA ARG A 300 -0.34 15.46 -5.44
C ARG A 300 -1.12 16.26 -4.41
N TYR A 301 -2.43 16.09 -4.34
CA TYR A 301 -3.27 16.74 -3.33
C TYR A 301 -2.84 16.35 -1.91
N LEU A 302 -2.68 15.05 -1.63
CA LEU A 302 -2.23 14.57 -0.33
C LEU A 302 -0.85 15.14 0.03
N LEU A 303 0.10 15.12 -0.92
CA LEU A 303 1.47 15.62 -0.71
C LEU A 303 1.51 17.13 -0.46
N ALA A 304 0.66 17.90 -1.13
CA ALA A 304 0.57 19.36 -0.97
C ALA A 304 -0.06 19.77 0.36
N ASN A 305 -0.90 18.92 0.96
CA ASN A 305 -1.66 19.22 2.17
C ASN A 305 -1.08 18.56 3.43
N LYS A 306 0.22 18.75 3.66
CA LYS A 306 0.97 18.20 4.81
C LYS A 306 0.47 18.68 6.19
N GLN A 307 -0.32 19.75 6.24
CA GLN A 307 -0.99 20.24 7.43
C GLN A 307 -2.26 19.43 7.75
N LEU A 308 -2.85 18.76 6.76
CA LEU A 308 -4.06 17.96 6.90
C LEU A 308 -3.74 16.49 7.16
N PHE A 309 -2.69 15.99 6.51
CA PHE A 309 -2.33 14.56 6.47
C PHE A 309 -0.91 14.31 6.97
N ASP A 310 -0.68 13.12 7.51
CA ASP A 310 0.62 12.69 7.99
C ASP A 310 1.61 12.53 6.81
N ALA A 311 2.60 13.40 6.75
CA ALA A 311 3.53 13.48 5.62
C ALA A 311 4.37 12.21 5.45
N GLU A 312 4.72 11.51 6.54
CA GLU A 312 5.47 10.26 6.47
C GLU A 312 4.59 9.16 5.86
N LEU A 313 3.36 9.02 6.35
CA LEU A 313 2.40 8.06 5.80
C LEU A 313 2.05 8.37 4.34
N VAL A 314 1.85 9.63 3.97
CA VAL A 314 1.60 10.01 2.56
C VAL A 314 2.77 9.61 1.66
N GLN A 315 4.02 9.81 2.10
CA GLN A 315 5.19 9.38 1.33
C GLN A 315 5.24 7.85 1.17
N HIS A 316 4.96 7.10 2.23
CA HIS A 316 4.86 5.64 2.14
C HIS A 316 3.70 5.19 1.25
N PHE A 317 2.57 5.87 1.29
CA PHE A 317 1.40 5.58 0.45
C PHE A 317 1.73 5.79 -1.04
N ILE A 318 2.42 6.87 -1.38
CA ILE A 318 2.91 7.13 -2.75
C ILE A 318 3.89 6.05 -3.20
N LYS A 319 4.82 5.63 -2.33
CA LYS A 319 5.76 4.54 -2.65
C LYS A 319 5.06 3.18 -2.82
N CYS A 320 4.01 2.94 -2.02
CA CYS A 320 3.20 1.73 -2.07
C CYS A 320 2.42 1.61 -3.38
N LEU A 321 1.75 2.68 -3.81
CA LEU A 321 0.94 2.65 -5.03
C LEU A 321 1.75 2.94 -6.29
N GLY A 322 2.87 3.65 -6.17
CA GLY A 322 3.62 4.21 -7.29
C GLY A 322 3.01 5.54 -7.78
N VAL A 323 3.80 6.29 -8.55
CA VAL A 323 3.36 7.58 -9.13
C VAL A 323 2.29 7.36 -10.21
N HIS A 324 2.38 6.22 -10.91
CA HIS A 324 1.36 5.71 -11.81
C HIS A 324 0.87 4.36 -11.27
N PRO A 325 -0.22 4.33 -10.47
CA PRO A 325 -0.70 3.10 -9.89
C PRO A 325 -1.07 2.05 -10.94
N VAL A 326 -1.01 0.77 -10.56
CA VAL A 326 -1.44 -0.33 -11.42
C VAL A 326 -2.87 -0.10 -11.93
N GLY A 327 -3.11 -0.50 -13.18
CA GLY A 327 -4.37 -0.21 -13.89
C GLY A 327 -4.45 1.20 -14.50
N THR A 328 -3.45 2.06 -14.32
CA THR A 328 -3.39 3.38 -14.99
C THR A 328 -3.04 3.23 -16.47
N ILE A 329 -3.69 4.00 -17.33
CA ILE A 329 -3.26 4.18 -18.71
C ILE A 329 -2.27 5.33 -18.76
N VAL A 330 -1.09 5.06 -19.30
CA VAL A 330 0.00 6.03 -19.44
C VAL A 330 0.34 6.24 -20.91
N LYS A 331 0.67 7.48 -21.26
CA LYS A 331 1.21 7.84 -22.57
C LYS A 331 2.74 7.82 -22.52
N LEU A 332 3.36 7.13 -23.46
CA LEU A 332 4.81 7.00 -23.58
C LEU A 332 5.41 8.01 -24.56
N THR A 333 6.73 8.20 -24.52
CA THR A 333 7.50 9.11 -25.39
C THR A 333 7.34 8.87 -26.90
N ASN A 334 6.89 7.69 -27.31
CA ASN A 334 6.63 7.34 -28.70
C ASN A 334 5.16 7.49 -29.12
N GLU A 335 4.37 8.27 -28.37
CA GLU A 335 2.94 8.51 -28.62
C GLU A 335 2.05 7.26 -28.52
N ARG A 336 2.53 6.19 -27.87
CA ARG A 336 1.72 5.00 -27.61
C ARG A 336 1.17 5.01 -26.19
N LEU A 337 0.02 4.40 -26.01
CA LEU A 337 -0.59 4.18 -24.71
C LEU A 337 -0.27 2.77 -24.21
N ALA A 338 -0.04 2.69 -22.90
CA ALA A 338 0.22 1.44 -22.21
C ALA A 338 -0.55 1.38 -20.88
N LEU A 339 -0.93 0.18 -20.48
CA LEU A 339 -1.55 -0.12 -19.19
C LEU A 339 -0.46 -0.48 -18.18
N VAL A 340 -0.43 0.16 -17.01
CA VAL A 340 0.49 -0.22 -15.93
C VAL A 340 0.05 -1.56 -15.34
N LEU A 341 0.90 -2.60 -15.47
CA LEU A 341 0.63 -3.95 -14.95
C LEU A 341 1.20 -4.15 -13.54
N GLU A 342 2.43 -3.66 -13.33
CA GLU A 342 3.18 -3.85 -12.10
C GLU A 342 3.94 -2.57 -11.78
N GLY A 343 3.78 -2.07 -10.54
CA GLY A 343 4.57 -0.97 -10.02
C GLY A 343 6.04 -1.35 -9.82
N ASN A 344 6.91 -0.36 -9.66
CA ASN A 344 8.32 -0.57 -9.35
C ASN A 344 8.67 0.12 -8.04
N ASN A 345 8.84 -0.68 -6.98
CA ASN A 345 9.09 -0.19 -5.62
C ASN A 345 10.45 0.51 -5.47
N LEU A 346 11.44 0.16 -6.30
CA LEU A 346 12.76 0.80 -6.30
C LEU A 346 12.76 2.09 -7.12
N ASN A 347 12.00 2.12 -8.20
CA ASN A 347 11.91 3.28 -9.09
C ASN A 347 10.46 3.50 -9.58
N PRO A 348 9.64 4.28 -8.84
CA PRO A 348 8.22 4.47 -9.12
C PRO A 348 7.85 5.05 -10.48
N ILE A 349 8.81 5.60 -11.23
CA ILE A 349 8.60 6.14 -12.59
C ILE A 349 8.93 5.13 -13.70
N LYS A 350 9.41 3.92 -13.35
CA LYS A 350 9.78 2.84 -14.28
C LYS A 350 9.00 1.54 -14.00
N PRO A 351 7.66 1.54 -14.10
CA PRO A 351 6.84 0.34 -13.94
C PRO A 351 6.93 -0.60 -15.16
N LYS A 352 6.38 -1.82 -15.01
CA LYS A 352 6.08 -2.68 -16.16
C LYS A 352 4.72 -2.31 -16.74
N VAL A 353 4.67 -2.19 -18.06
CA VAL A 353 3.49 -1.71 -18.78
C VAL A 353 3.15 -2.62 -19.97
N LYS A 354 1.86 -2.73 -20.31
CA LYS A 354 1.36 -3.43 -21.50
C LYS A 354 0.95 -2.41 -22.55
N LEU A 355 1.72 -2.30 -23.62
CA LEU A 355 1.40 -1.48 -24.78
C LEU A 355 0.13 -2.00 -25.44
N PHE A 356 -0.82 -1.15 -25.85
CA PHE A 356 -2.04 -1.61 -26.51
C PHE A 356 -2.64 -0.64 -27.55
N TYR A 357 -2.19 0.62 -27.59
CA TYR A 357 -2.78 1.62 -28.49
C TYR A 357 -1.74 2.63 -29.01
N ASN A 358 -1.93 3.13 -30.22
CA ASN A 358 -1.14 4.21 -30.81
C ASN A 358 -1.97 5.50 -30.84
N ALA A 359 -1.66 6.45 -29.95
CA ALA A 359 -2.42 7.70 -29.81
C ALA A 359 -2.24 8.64 -31.01
N LYS A 360 -1.10 8.59 -31.70
CA LYS A 360 -0.84 9.42 -32.89
C LYS A 360 -1.69 8.99 -34.09
N HIS A 361 -1.90 7.68 -34.25
CA HIS A 361 -2.58 7.11 -35.41
C HIS A 361 -3.98 6.55 -35.08
N GLY A 362 -4.44 6.67 -33.85
CA GLY A 362 -5.82 6.36 -33.45
C GLY A 362 -6.23 4.89 -33.56
N HIS A 363 -5.32 3.93 -33.37
CA HIS A 363 -5.63 2.50 -33.51
C HIS A 363 -4.95 1.61 -32.46
N HIS A 364 -5.54 0.44 -32.22
CA HIS A 364 -4.95 -0.60 -31.37
C HIS A 364 -3.73 -1.22 -32.03
N VAL A 365 -2.73 -1.54 -31.22
CA VAL A 365 -1.50 -2.24 -31.66
C VAL A 365 -1.44 -3.61 -31.03
N THR A 366 -0.60 -4.50 -31.58
CA THR A 366 -0.33 -5.80 -30.97
C THR A 366 0.13 -5.61 -29.52
N PRO A 367 -0.56 -6.21 -28.53
CA PRO A 367 -0.20 -6.05 -27.14
C PRO A 367 1.22 -6.52 -26.87
N LYS A 368 1.99 -5.72 -26.13
CA LYS A 368 3.37 -6.06 -25.78
C LYS A 368 3.72 -5.57 -24.38
N ASP A 369 4.23 -6.48 -23.56
CA ASP A 369 4.74 -6.14 -22.25
C ASP A 369 6.12 -5.50 -22.37
N ILE A 370 6.30 -4.42 -21.63
CA ILE A 370 7.49 -3.57 -21.63
C ILE A 370 7.86 -3.32 -20.17
N ASP A 371 9.09 -3.67 -19.81
CA ASP A 371 9.69 -3.25 -18.54
C ASP A 371 10.44 -1.93 -18.75
N LEU A 372 9.93 -0.82 -18.20
CA LEU A 372 10.57 0.50 -18.32
C LEU A 372 11.85 0.63 -17.47
N SER A 373 12.17 -0.37 -16.65
CA SER A 373 13.45 -0.45 -15.94
C SER A 373 14.61 -0.90 -16.81
N ASP A 374 14.31 -1.58 -17.94
CA ASP A 374 15.31 -2.04 -18.90
C ASP A 374 16.01 -0.85 -19.58
N LEU A 375 17.32 -0.75 -19.37
CA LEU A 375 18.16 0.32 -19.91
C LEU A 375 18.27 0.28 -21.44
N SER A 376 17.93 -0.83 -22.09
CA SER A 376 17.88 -0.93 -23.55
C SER A 376 16.68 -0.18 -24.16
N GLN A 377 15.71 0.22 -23.33
CA GLN A 377 14.52 0.93 -23.77
C GLN A 377 14.57 2.40 -23.35
N GLU A 378 14.56 3.32 -24.32
CA GLU A 378 14.51 4.76 -24.06
C GLU A 378 13.09 5.29 -23.79
N LEU A 379 12.11 4.40 -23.61
CA LEU A 379 10.72 4.78 -23.39
C LEU A 379 10.53 5.32 -21.97
N LYS A 380 9.83 6.46 -21.87
CA LYS A 380 9.46 7.09 -20.60
C LYS A 380 7.97 7.40 -20.60
N ILE A 381 7.38 7.45 -19.41
CA ILE A 381 6.01 7.93 -19.23
C ILE A 381 6.02 9.46 -19.33
N ILE A 382 5.20 10.00 -20.22
CA ILE A 382 4.93 11.44 -20.35
C ILE A 382 3.84 11.86 -19.37
N ALA A 383 2.73 11.11 -19.34
CA ALA A 383 1.56 11.46 -18.54
C ALA A 383 0.67 10.23 -18.29
N SER A 384 -0.12 10.28 -17.22
CA SER A 384 -1.35 9.47 -17.10
C SER A 384 -2.43 10.08 -17.99
N VAL A 385 -3.26 9.25 -18.62
CA VAL A 385 -4.33 9.70 -19.49
C VAL A 385 -5.68 9.11 -19.07
N LYS A 386 -6.75 9.90 -19.23
CA LYS A 386 -8.10 9.41 -18.97
C LYS A 386 -8.52 8.49 -20.13
N PRO A 387 -9.10 7.31 -19.87
CA PRO A 387 -9.56 6.41 -20.94
C PRO A 387 -10.52 7.09 -21.93
N LEU A 388 -11.41 7.96 -21.43
CA LEU A 388 -12.41 8.67 -22.24
C LEU A 388 -11.80 9.61 -23.27
N ASP A 389 -10.63 10.20 -23.01
CA ASP A 389 -9.94 11.12 -23.94
C ASP A 389 -9.57 10.42 -25.26
N TYR A 390 -9.50 9.09 -25.25
CA TYR A 390 -9.19 8.23 -26.38
C TYR A 390 -10.32 7.26 -26.73
N GLN A 391 -11.53 7.48 -26.21
CA GLN A 391 -12.69 6.59 -26.40
C GLN A 391 -12.44 5.14 -25.95
N ILE A 392 -11.55 4.93 -24.98
CA ILE A 392 -11.21 3.61 -24.45
C ILE A 392 -12.15 3.28 -23.29
N ASN A 393 -12.79 2.11 -23.35
CA ASN A 393 -13.51 1.53 -22.22
C ASN A 393 -12.53 0.77 -21.31
N LEU A 394 -12.19 1.35 -20.15
CA LEU A 394 -11.22 0.77 -19.22
C LEU A 394 -11.63 -0.63 -18.75
N SER A 395 -12.90 -0.83 -18.39
CA SER A 395 -13.39 -2.13 -17.91
C SER A 395 -13.21 -3.22 -18.98
N ARG A 396 -13.45 -2.89 -20.25
CA ARG A 396 -13.22 -3.81 -21.37
C ARG A 396 -11.74 -4.07 -21.58
N LEU A 397 -10.91 -3.02 -21.57
CA LEU A 397 -9.45 -3.12 -21.71
C LEU A 397 -8.82 -4.02 -20.64
N LEU A 398 -9.20 -3.84 -19.38
CA LEU A 398 -8.72 -4.66 -18.27
C LEU A 398 -9.11 -6.12 -18.45
N LYS A 399 -10.35 -6.40 -18.88
CA LYS A 399 -10.79 -7.77 -19.18
C LYS A 399 -9.98 -8.38 -20.33
N GLU A 400 -9.81 -7.68 -21.44
CA GLU A 400 -9.07 -8.17 -22.61
C GLU A 400 -7.58 -8.45 -22.33
N HIS A 401 -6.99 -7.77 -21.35
CA HIS A 401 -5.56 -7.87 -21.07
C HIS A 401 -5.20 -8.61 -19.79
N LEU A 402 -6.14 -8.83 -18.88
CA LEU A 402 -5.91 -9.45 -17.57
C LEU A 402 -6.79 -10.68 -17.30
N LEU A 403 -7.87 -10.88 -18.06
CA LEU A 403 -8.61 -12.15 -18.07
C LEU A 403 -8.15 -12.95 -19.29
N LEU A 404 -7.39 -14.01 -19.04
CA LEU A 404 -6.95 -14.97 -20.06
C LEU A 404 -8.11 -15.83 -20.56
#